data_AF-A0A6N7A6R5-F1
#
_entry.id   AF-A0A6N7A6R5-F1
#
_cell.length_a   1.000
_cell.length_b   1.000
_cell.length_c   1.000
_cell.angle_alpha   90.00
_cell.angle_beta   90.00
_cell.angle_gamma   90.00
#
_symmetry.space_group_name_H-M   'P 1'
#
loop_
_entity.id
_entity.type
_entity.pdbx_description
1 polymer ?
#
loop_
_entity_poly.entity_id
_entity_poly.type
_entity_poly.pdbx_seq_one_letter_code
_entity_poly.pdbx_strand_id
1 'polypeptide(L)'
;MHEDMRPLLNAYLDSELHGLRLLQVQTHLASCAACRNELKELRRVSDLLRAAPLPQARPVERFVANLTLNLPRRTLRDRPPKPGSLLWWAVPAALLGAWFFIRTTFAIVDAVSVAGATGLLGQANSWLNSGGQQSVWFIAVNWLGGGQASGAGESTLGLLNTVNVYGGNLFNGFLWQAAIVMLYWGWLAAWWLRRRPRPMKLTARPARS
;
A
#
# COMPACT_ATOMS: atom_id res chain seq x y z
N MET A 1 47.20 -9.65 10.02
CA MET A 1 45.92 -8.91 10.01
C MET A 1 45.76 -8.30 11.40
N HIS A 2 46.04 -7.00 11.57
CA HIS A 2 45.78 -6.29 12.84
C HIS A 2 44.32 -5.85 12.82
N GLU A 3 43.46 -6.74 13.26
CA GLU A 3 42.06 -6.39 13.55
C GLU A 3 42.04 -5.40 14.71
N ASP A 4 41.26 -4.32 14.59
CA ASP A 4 41.18 -3.26 15.61
C ASP A 4 40.67 -3.87 16.94
N MET A 5 41.61 -4.20 17.83
CA MET A 5 41.36 -4.83 19.15
C MET A 5 40.85 -3.81 20.20
N ARG A 6 41.01 -2.52 19.93
CA ARG A 6 40.59 -1.40 20.79
C ARG A 6 39.16 -1.47 21.32
N PRO A 7 38.11 -1.68 20.50
CA PRO A 7 36.74 -1.82 21.00
C PRO A 7 36.58 -3.01 21.97
N LEU A 8 37.30 -4.11 21.74
CA LEU A 8 37.28 -5.27 22.64
C LEU A 8 38.03 -4.98 23.95
N LEU A 9 39.12 -4.21 23.92
CA LEU A 9 39.83 -3.78 25.14
C LEU A 9 38.96 -2.86 26.01
N ASN A 10 38.21 -1.93 25.40
CA ASN A 10 37.27 -1.07 26.14
C ASN A 10 36.14 -1.90 26.77
N ALA A 11 35.50 -2.77 25.99
CA ALA A 11 34.46 -3.67 26.51
C ALA A 11 35.01 -4.62 27.61
N TYR A 12 36.28 -5.02 27.51
CA TYR A 12 36.97 -5.79 28.56
C TYR A 12 37.17 -4.97 29.83
N LEU A 13 37.53 -3.69 29.71
CA LEU A 13 37.69 -2.77 30.84
C LEU A 13 36.34 -2.51 31.56
N ASP A 14 35.26 -2.39 30.79
CA ASP A 14 33.91 -2.17 31.29
C ASP A 14 33.21 -3.46 31.78
N SER A 15 33.90 -4.61 31.72
CA SER A 15 33.37 -5.92 32.12
C SER A 15 32.17 -6.40 31.27
N GLU A 16 32.03 -5.91 30.04
CA GLU A 16 30.91 -6.24 29.15
C GLU A 16 31.16 -7.50 28.29
N LEU A 17 32.40 -8.03 28.30
CA LEU A 17 32.75 -9.23 27.53
C LEU A 17 32.47 -10.53 28.29
N HIS A 18 31.89 -11.50 27.56
CA HIS A 18 31.49 -12.80 28.10
C HIS A 18 31.87 -13.94 27.15
N GLY A 19 32.03 -15.16 27.71
CA GLY A 19 32.23 -16.40 26.96
C GLY A 19 33.47 -16.39 26.05
N LEU A 20 33.30 -16.78 24.79
CA LEU A 20 34.39 -16.93 23.82
C LEU A 20 35.17 -15.64 23.56
N ARG A 21 34.50 -14.48 23.59
CA ARG A 21 35.16 -13.18 23.35
C ARG A 21 36.12 -12.80 24.48
N LEU A 22 35.77 -13.14 25.72
CA LEU A 22 36.64 -12.93 26.87
C LEU A 22 37.94 -13.74 26.73
N LEU A 23 37.79 -15.02 26.37
CA LEU A 23 38.91 -15.95 26.21
C LEU A 23 39.83 -15.52 25.07
N GLN A 24 39.26 -15.07 23.95
CA GLN A 24 40.00 -14.51 22.81
C GLN A 24 40.86 -13.30 23.22
N VAL A 25 40.29 -12.33 23.96
CA VAL A 25 41.03 -11.16 24.44
C VAL A 25 42.13 -11.57 25.42
N GLN A 26 41.87 -12.48 26.35
CA GLN A 26 42.90 -12.97 27.29
C GLN A 26 44.05 -13.66 26.58
N THR A 27 43.77 -14.53 25.59
CA THR A 27 44.82 -15.16 24.79
C THR A 27 45.65 -14.14 24.02
N HIS A 28 45.02 -13.10 23.48
CA HIS A 28 45.73 -12.03 22.76
C HIS A 28 46.59 -11.16 23.69
N LEU A 29 46.11 -10.86 24.90
CA LEU A 29 46.89 -10.14 25.90
C LEU A 29 48.09 -10.95 26.41
N ALA A 30 48.03 -12.29 26.38
CA ALA A 30 49.17 -13.14 26.70
C ALA A 30 50.28 -13.02 25.65
N SER A 31 49.93 -12.95 24.36
CA SER A 31 50.90 -12.92 23.25
C SER A 31 51.35 -11.52 22.83
N CYS A 32 50.55 -10.47 23.04
CA CYS A 32 50.80 -9.13 22.49
C CYS A 32 51.19 -8.11 23.58
N ALA A 33 52.44 -7.65 23.56
CA ALA A 33 52.91 -6.61 24.48
C ALA A 33 52.30 -5.22 24.21
N ALA A 34 52.01 -4.90 22.95
CA ALA A 34 51.42 -3.61 22.56
C ALA A 34 50.02 -3.42 23.16
N CYS A 35 49.13 -4.42 23.01
CA CYS A 35 47.78 -4.37 23.58
C CYS A 35 47.78 -4.38 25.12
N ARG A 36 48.77 -5.00 25.77
CA ARG A 36 48.93 -4.90 27.23
C ARG A 36 49.26 -3.48 27.69
N ASN A 37 50.12 -2.78 26.96
CA ASN A 37 50.48 -1.40 27.28
C ASN A 37 49.28 -0.47 27.05
N GLU A 38 48.55 -0.67 25.95
CA GLU A 38 47.32 0.09 25.68
C GLU A 38 46.26 -0.10 26.77
N LEU A 39 46.05 -1.33 27.25
CA LEU A 39 45.14 -1.61 28.36
C LEU A 39 45.58 -0.92 29.68
N LYS A 40 46.89 -0.82 29.93
CA LYS A 40 47.42 -0.10 31.11
C LYS A 40 47.15 1.39 31.02
N GLU A 41 47.34 2.00 29.85
CA GLU A 41 47.04 3.42 29.64
C GLU A 41 45.55 3.71 29.83
N LEU A 42 44.67 2.86 29.26
CA LEU A 42 43.22 2.99 29.45
C LEU A 42 42.81 2.87 30.92
N ARG A 43 43.39 1.93 31.67
CA ARG A 43 43.16 1.80 33.12
C ARG A 43 43.62 3.03 33.88
N ARG A 44 44.82 3.55 33.56
CA ARG A 44 45.36 4.76 34.20
C ARG A 44 44.43 5.96 34.02
N VAL A 45 43.86 6.14 32.82
CA VAL A 45 42.88 7.22 32.57
C VAL A 45 41.59 6.98 33.37
N SER A 46 41.09 5.75 33.42
CA SER A 46 39.90 5.40 34.21
C SER A 46 40.11 5.68 35.71
N ASP A 47 41.28 5.32 36.24
CA ASP A 47 41.63 5.55 37.64
C ASP A 47 41.75 7.04 37.96
N LEU A 48 42.33 7.85 37.05
CA LEU A 48 42.36 9.30 37.19
C LEU A 48 40.96 9.92 37.23
N LEU A 49 40.03 9.40 36.42
CA LEU A 49 38.63 9.84 36.42
C LEU A 49 37.89 9.42 37.69
N ARG A 50 38.18 8.23 38.23
CA ARG A 50 37.60 7.76 39.50
C ARG A 50 38.16 8.50 40.72
N ALA A 51 39.43 8.89 40.67
CA ALA A 51 40.08 9.68 41.71
C ALA A 51 39.69 11.16 41.65
N ALA A 52 39.05 11.62 40.58
CA ALA A 52 38.55 12.98 40.48
C ALA A 52 37.47 13.22 41.55
N PRO A 53 37.50 14.36 42.26
CA PRO A 53 36.44 14.70 43.20
C PRO A 53 35.10 14.74 42.48
N LEU A 54 34.17 13.88 42.90
CA LEU A 54 32.80 13.95 42.42
C LEU A 54 32.24 15.34 42.78
N PRO A 55 31.65 16.07 41.82
CA PRO A 55 30.95 17.31 42.14
C PRO A 55 29.91 17.02 43.22
N GLN A 56 29.82 17.88 44.23
CA GLN A 56 28.81 17.76 45.29
C GLN A 56 27.44 17.54 44.63
N ALA A 57 26.80 16.42 44.99
CA ALA A 57 25.50 16.06 44.46
C ALA A 57 24.53 17.22 44.73
N ARG A 58 24.10 17.89 43.67
CA ARG A 58 23.08 18.94 43.80
C ARG A 58 21.78 18.30 44.31
N PRO A 59 20.97 19.03 45.09
CA PRO A 59 19.65 18.54 45.50
C PRO A 59 18.84 18.11 44.28
N VAL A 60 18.20 16.94 44.39
CA VAL A 60 17.47 16.29 43.28
C VAL A 60 16.43 17.26 42.70
N GLU A 61 15.84 18.10 43.54
CA GLU A 61 14.83 19.09 43.19
C GLU A 61 15.40 20.14 42.20
N ARG A 62 16.63 20.62 42.43
CA ARG A 62 17.29 21.58 41.54
C ARG A 62 17.76 20.95 40.23
N PHE A 63 18.06 19.65 40.24
CA PHE A 63 18.43 18.92 39.04
C PHE A 63 17.22 18.69 38.13
N VAL A 64 16.11 18.22 38.70
CA VAL A 64 14.85 18.03 37.96
C VAL A 64 14.36 19.36 37.38
N ALA A 65 14.41 20.45 38.16
CA ALA A 65 14.03 21.77 37.66
C ALA A 65 14.86 22.21 36.45
N ASN A 66 16.19 22.11 36.52
CA ASN A 66 17.07 22.47 35.39
C ASN A 66 16.92 21.53 34.18
N LEU A 67 16.62 20.25 34.41
CA LEU A 67 16.32 19.30 33.34
C LEU A 67 15.02 19.65 32.63
N THR A 68 13.95 19.95 33.37
CA THR A 68 12.66 20.30 32.78
C THR A 68 12.72 21.57 31.92
N LEU A 69 13.64 22.50 32.23
CA LEU A 69 13.86 23.72 31.45
C LEU A 69 14.72 23.48 30.20
N ASN A 70 15.69 22.56 30.27
CA ASN A 70 16.63 22.30 29.17
C ASN A 70 16.21 21.15 28.26
N LEU A 71 15.19 20.37 28.62
CA LEU A 71 14.63 19.36 27.74
C LEU A 71 13.93 20.08 26.58
N PRO A 72 14.39 19.90 25.32
CA PRO A 72 13.66 20.40 24.17
C PRO A 72 12.27 19.77 24.26
N ARG A 73 11.27 20.60 24.50
CA ARG A 73 9.88 20.20 24.58
C ARG A 73 9.58 19.52 23.26
N ARG A 74 9.60 18.18 23.24
CA ARG A 74 9.15 17.38 22.11
C ARG A 74 7.66 17.68 22.05
N THR A 75 7.34 18.73 21.31
CA THR A 75 5.98 19.08 20.96
C THR A 75 5.44 17.86 20.23
N LEU A 76 4.56 17.12 20.89
CA LEU A 76 3.70 16.10 20.28
C LEU A 76 2.72 16.72 19.25
N ARG A 77 3.09 17.87 18.66
CA ARG A 77 2.26 18.74 17.82
C ARG A 77 2.63 18.65 16.34
N ASP A 78 3.75 18.02 15.97
CA ASP A 78 4.17 17.88 14.56
C ASP A 78 3.89 16.51 13.96
N ARG A 79 2.91 15.77 14.49
CA ARG A 79 2.31 14.70 13.70
C ARG A 79 1.13 15.32 12.95
N PRO A 80 1.24 15.61 11.64
CA PRO A 80 0.08 16.03 10.88
C PRO A 80 -1.02 15.00 11.13
N PRO A 81 -2.27 15.41 11.44
CA PRO A 81 -3.37 14.48 11.63
C PRO A 81 -3.39 13.61 10.38
N LYS A 82 -3.19 12.30 10.52
CA LYS A 82 -3.26 11.35 9.39
C LYS A 82 -4.66 11.50 8.80
N PRO A 83 -4.85 12.18 7.67
CA PRO A 83 -6.18 12.35 7.15
C PRO A 83 -6.54 11.03 6.49
N GLY A 84 -7.61 10.41 6.97
CA GLY A 84 -8.43 9.54 6.15
C GLY A 84 -7.90 8.14 5.88
N SER A 85 -7.46 7.37 6.88
CA SER A 85 -7.41 5.90 6.69
C SER A 85 -8.78 5.35 6.29
N LEU A 86 -9.85 5.90 6.87
CA LEU A 86 -11.23 5.53 6.57
C LEU A 86 -11.67 6.06 5.20
N LEU A 87 -11.39 7.34 4.90
CA LEU A 87 -11.75 7.95 3.62
C LEU A 87 -10.97 7.33 2.45
N TRP A 88 -9.73 6.88 2.70
CA TRP A 88 -8.90 6.19 1.71
C TRP A 88 -9.36 4.73 1.49
N TRP A 89 -9.93 4.06 2.50
CA TRP A 89 -10.55 2.74 2.32
C TRP A 89 -11.96 2.80 1.71
N ALA A 90 -12.66 3.92 1.91
CA ALA A 90 -14.00 4.12 1.37
C ALA A 90 -14.01 4.19 -0.17
N VAL A 91 -12.97 4.73 -0.80
CA VAL A 91 -12.87 4.82 -2.27
C VAL A 91 -12.94 3.45 -2.96
N PRO A 92 -12.07 2.47 -2.64
CA PRO A 92 -12.16 1.15 -3.26
C PRO A 92 -13.42 0.38 -2.86
N ALA A 93 -13.91 0.53 -1.62
CA ALA A 93 -15.15 -0.12 -1.18
C ALA A 93 -16.39 0.42 -1.92
N ALA A 94 -16.48 1.74 -2.11
CA ALA A 94 -17.55 2.38 -2.88
C ALA A 94 -17.49 2.00 -4.36
N LEU A 95 -16.28 1.89 -4.95
CA LEU A 95 -16.11 1.47 -6.34
C LEU A 95 -16.61 0.03 -6.55
N LEU A 96 -16.29 -0.88 -5.63
CA LEU A 96 -16.76 -2.27 -5.67
C LEU A 96 -18.27 -2.36 -5.45
N GLY A 97 -18.81 -1.60 -4.49
CA GLY A 97 -20.25 -1.54 -4.24
C GLY A 97 -21.03 -1.03 -5.46
N ALA A 98 -20.55 0.05 -6.09
CA ALA A 98 -21.14 0.58 -7.32
C ALA A 98 -21.04 -0.43 -8.47
N TRP A 99 -19.90 -1.11 -8.65
CA TRP A 99 -19.73 -2.14 -9.67
C TRP A 99 -20.69 -3.31 -9.48
N PHE A 100 -20.83 -3.81 -8.25
CA PHE A 100 -21.75 -4.91 -7.94
C PHE A 100 -23.19 -4.50 -8.24
N PHE A 101 -23.61 -3.32 -7.76
CA PHE A 101 -24.95 -2.80 -8.01
C PHE A 101 -25.28 -2.67 -9.50
N ILE A 102 -24.35 -2.11 -10.29
CA ILE A 102 -24.49 -2.00 -11.75
C ILE A 102 -24.64 -3.40 -12.36
N ARG A 103 -23.76 -4.35 -12.00
CA ARG A 103 -23.78 -5.71 -12.56
C ARG A 103 -25.09 -6.45 -12.25
N THR A 104 -25.59 -6.35 -11.03
CA THR A 104 -26.84 -6.99 -10.62
C THR A 104 -28.03 -6.41 -11.37
N THR A 105 -28.06 -5.09 -11.55
CA THR A 105 -29.13 -4.41 -12.29
C THR A 105 -29.17 -4.87 -13.75
N PHE A 106 -28.02 -4.89 -14.43
CA PHE A 106 -27.93 -5.38 -15.81
C PHE A 106 -28.29 -6.87 -15.93
N ALA A 107 -27.86 -7.71 -15.00
CA ALA A 107 -28.20 -9.13 -15.01
C ALA A 107 -29.72 -9.38 -14.87
N ILE A 108 -30.41 -8.59 -14.04
CA ILE A 108 -31.88 -8.67 -13.90
C ILE A 108 -32.56 -8.24 -15.20
N VAL A 109 -32.11 -7.14 -15.81
CA VAL A 109 -32.65 -6.67 -17.09
C VAL A 109 -32.46 -7.73 -18.17
N ASP A 110 -31.27 -8.31 -18.29
CA ASP A 110 -30.99 -9.39 -19.25
C ASP A 110 -31.86 -10.63 -18.99
N ALA A 111 -32.05 -11.03 -17.73
CA ALA A 111 -32.89 -12.17 -17.39
C ALA A 111 -34.37 -11.95 -17.75
N VAL A 112 -34.91 -10.76 -17.45
CA VAL A 112 -36.28 -10.37 -17.81
C VAL A 112 -36.45 -10.33 -19.33
N SER A 113 -35.48 -9.76 -20.03
CA SER A 113 -35.45 -9.69 -21.48
C SER A 113 -35.46 -11.06 -22.16
N VAL A 114 -34.64 -12.01 -21.67
CA VAL A 114 -34.60 -13.39 -22.19
C VAL A 114 -35.91 -14.14 -21.86
N ALA A 115 -36.46 -13.95 -20.66
CA ALA A 115 -37.76 -14.51 -20.29
C ALA A 115 -38.90 -13.94 -21.17
N GLY A 116 -38.80 -12.68 -21.58
CA GLY A 116 -39.71 -12.07 -22.55
C GLY A 116 -39.58 -12.68 -23.94
N ALA A 117 -38.36 -12.81 -24.45
CA ALA A 117 -38.08 -13.36 -25.78
C ALA A 117 -38.50 -14.84 -25.92
N THR A 118 -38.43 -15.61 -24.83
CA THR A 118 -38.84 -17.03 -24.79
C THR A 118 -40.36 -17.23 -24.59
N GLY A 119 -41.13 -16.15 -24.43
CA GLY A 119 -42.57 -16.21 -24.19
C GLY A 119 -42.97 -16.58 -22.76
N LEU A 120 -42.00 -16.77 -21.86
CA LEU A 120 -42.18 -17.09 -20.44
C LEU A 120 -42.98 -16.01 -19.68
N LEU A 121 -42.93 -14.75 -20.14
CA LEU A 121 -43.65 -13.61 -19.56
C LEU A 121 -45.06 -13.39 -20.15
N GLY A 122 -45.48 -14.16 -21.16
CA GLY A 122 -46.81 -14.06 -21.76
C GLY A 122 -47.16 -12.62 -22.21
N GLN A 123 -48.36 -12.15 -21.84
CA GLN A 123 -48.86 -10.81 -22.19
C GLN A 123 -48.12 -9.66 -21.47
N ALA A 124 -47.38 -9.93 -20.39
CA ALA A 124 -46.65 -8.89 -19.67
C ALA A 124 -45.45 -8.34 -20.46
N ASN A 125 -44.98 -9.07 -21.48
CA ASN A 125 -43.86 -8.67 -22.32
C ASN A 125 -44.19 -7.43 -23.19
N SER A 126 -45.46 -7.19 -23.53
CA SER A 126 -45.85 -6.04 -24.37
C SER A 126 -45.74 -4.69 -23.63
N TRP A 127 -45.94 -4.68 -22.32
CA TRP A 127 -45.79 -3.46 -21.50
C TRP A 127 -44.32 -3.11 -21.25
N LEU A 128 -43.47 -4.12 -21.03
CA LEU A 128 -42.02 -3.97 -20.80
C LEU A 128 -41.25 -3.56 -22.06
N ASN A 129 -41.75 -3.91 -23.24
CA ASN A 129 -41.07 -3.70 -24.53
C ASN A 129 -41.62 -2.47 -25.30
N SER A 130 -42.21 -1.50 -24.58
CA SER A 130 -42.88 -0.32 -25.13
C SER A 130 -41.94 0.74 -25.74
N GLY A 131 -40.62 0.52 -25.69
CA GLY A 131 -39.60 1.31 -26.36
C GLY A 131 -38.68 0.42 -27.19
N GLY A 132 -39.17 -0.12 -28.30
CA GLY A 132 -38.40 -1.01 -29.17
C GLY A 132 -37.16 -0.31 -29.73
N GLN A 133 -35.99 -0.52 -29.12
CA GLN A 133 -34.72 -0.14 -29.72
C GLN A 133 -34.46 -1.02 -30.94
N GLN A 134 -34.88 -0.54 -32.11
CA GLN A 134 -34.49 -1.14 -33.38
C GLN A 134 -33.10 -0.63 -33.78
N SER A 135 -32.21 -1.54 -34.15
CA SER A 135 -30.88 -1.13 -34.62
C SER A 135 -30.96 -0.48 -36.02
N VAL A 136 -30.08 0.48 -36.28
CA VAL A 136 -30.08 1.28 -37.52
C VAL A 136 -29.97 0.42 -38.78
N TRP A 137 -29.23 -0.70 -38.72
CA TRP A 137 -29.12 -1.63 -39.85
C TRP A 137 -30.43 -2.39 -40.11
N PHE A 138 -31.20 -2.72 -39.06
CA PHE A 138 -32.48 -3.39 -39.20
C PHE A 138 -33.51 -2.47 -39.87
N ILE A 139 -33.50 -1.18 -39.51
CA ILE A 139 -34.30 -0.15 -40.18
C ILE A 139 -33.91 -0.05 -41.66
N ALA A 140 -32.60 -0.01 -41.96
CA ALA A 140 -32.10 0.09 -43.33
C ALA A 140 -32.47 -1.13 -44.18
N VAL A 141 -32.33 -2.36 -43.65
CA VAL A 141 -32.70 -3.60 -44.35
C VAL A 141 -34.20 -3.68 -44.58
N ASN A 142 -35.02 -3.26 -43.63
CA ASN A 142 -36.48 -3.27 -43.78
C ASN A 142 -36.95 -2.21 -44.81
N TRP A 143 -36.29 -1.05 -44.86
CA TRP A 143 -36.53 -0.01 -45.87
C TRP A 143 -36.09 -0.46 -47.27
N LEU A 144 -34.92 -1.08 -47.40
CA LEU A 144 -34.37 -1.50 -48.69
C LEU A 144 -35.02 -2.78 -49.23
N GLY A 145 -35.48 -3.66 -48.34
CA GLY A 145 -36.08 -4.97 -48.65
C GLY A 145 -37.57 -4.93 -48.99
N GLY A 146 -38.20 -3.75 -49.05
CA GLY A 146 -39.58 -3.60 -49.53
C GLY A 146 -40.65 -4.15 -48.58
N GLY A 147 -40.43 -4.12 -47.27
CA GLY A 147 -41.47 -4.34 -46.23
C GLY A 147 -42.22 -5.69 -46.24
N GLN A 148 -41.79 -6.67 -47.04
CA GLN A 148 -42.51 -7.94 -47.23
C GLN A 148 -41.57 -9.16 -47.17
N ALA A 149 -40.72 -9.23 -46.14
CA ALA A 149 -39.97 -10.45 -45.87
C ALA A 149 -40.92 -11.53 -45.30
N SER A 150 -41.53 -12.33 -46.18
CA SER A 150 -42.49 -13.36 -45.79
C SER A 150 -41.97 -14.28 -44.66
N GLY A 151 -42.76 -14.39 -43.58
CA GLY A 151 -42.74 -15.39 -42.51
C GLY A 151 -41.39 -15.77 -41.90
N ALA A 152 -40.64 -16.63 -42.60
CA ALA A 152 -39.36 -17.14 -42.11
C ALA A 152 -38.26 -16.06 -42.08
N GLY A 153 -38.27 -15.12 -43.04
CA GLY A 153 -37.29 -14.03 -43.12
C GLY A 153 -37.44 -13.00 -41.98
N GLU A 154 -38.67 -12.65 -41.62
CA GLU A 154 -38.96 -11.74 -40.50
C GLU A 154 -38.49 -12.30 -39.14
N SER A 155 -38.74 -13.59 -38.89
CA SER A 155 -38.33 -14.22 -37.64
C SER A 155 -36.80 -14.29 -37.49
N THR A 156 -36.06 -14.55 -38.58
CA THR A 156 -34.60 -14.58 -38.56
C THR A 156 -34.01 -13.18 -38.43
N LEU A 157 -34.50 -12.20 -39.19
CA LEU A 157 -34.05 -10.81 -39.09
C LEU A 157 -34.34 -10.19 -37.71
N GLY A 158 -35.48 -10.54 -37.09
CA GLY A 158 -35.82 -10.14 -35.73
C GLY A 158 -34.85 -10.72 -34.69
N LEU A 159 -34.48 -11.99 -34.82
CA LEU A 159 -33.46 -12.61 -33.96
C LEU A 159 -32.09 -11.96 -34.15
N LEU A 160 -31.66 -11.69 -35.38
CA LEU A 160 -30.39 -10.99 -35.66
C LEU A 160 -30.38 -9.56 -35.10
N ASN A 161 -31.48 -8.81 -35.21
CA ASN A 161 -31.60 -7.48 -34.60
C ASN A 161 -31.51 -7.56 -33.08
N THR A 162 -32.18 -8.53 -32.48
CA THR A 162 -32.09 -8.80 -31.04
C THR A 162 -30.65 -9.10 -30.66
N VAL A 163 -30.01 -10.10 -31.26
CA VAL A 163 -28.60 -10.46 -30.97
C VAL A 163 -27.66 -9.27 -31.14
N ASN A 164 -27.86 -8.40 -32.14
CA ASN A 164 -27.03 -7.23 -32.34
C ASN A 164 -27.24 -6.12 -31.29
N VAL A 165 -28.49 -5.82 -30.93
CA VAL A 165 -28.79 -4.82 -29.88
C VAL A 165 -28.26 -5.29 -28.53
N TYR A 166 -28.43 -6.57 -28.19
CA TYR A 166 -27.88 -7.16 -26.98
C TYR A 166 -26.35 -7.23 -27.02
N GLY A 167 -25.76 -7.63 -28.16
CA GLY A 167 -24.31 -7.69 -28.36
C GLY A 167 -23.64 -6.31 -28.23
N GLY A 168 -24.24 -5.27 -28.81
CA GLY A 168 -23.76 -3.89 -28.70
C GLY A 168 -23.83 -3.34 -27.27
N ASN A 169 -24.93 -3.60 -26.56
CA ASN A 169 -25.06 -3.20 -25.14
C ASN A 169 -24.08 -3.95 -24.23
N LEU A 170 -23.87 -5.25 -24.47
CA LEU A 170 -22.87 -6.04 -23.75
C LEU A 170 -21.45 -5.50 -24.00
N PHE A 171 -21.09 -5.21 -25.26
CA PHE A 171 -19.78 -4.64 -25.61
C PHE A 171 -19.55 -3.27 -24.98
N ASN A 172 -20.54 -2.38 -25.03
CA ASN A 172 -20.45 -1.06 -24.42
C ASN A 172 -20.35 -1.15 -22.89
N GLY A 173 -21.11 -2.06 -22.27
CA GLY A 173 -21.00 -2.37 -20.86
C GLY A 173 -19.62 -2.90 -20.47
N PHE A 174 -19.03 -3.77 -21.28
CA PHE A 174 -17.68 -4.30 -21.07
C PHE A 174 -16.59 -3.23 -21.20
N LEU A 175 -16.68 -2.33 -22.18
CA LEU A 175 -15.71 -1.24 -22.36
C LEU A 175 -15.69 -0.33 -21.13
N TRP A 176 -16.85 0.06 -20.61
CA TRP A 176 -16.93 0.88 -19.42
C TRP A 176 -16.44 0.14 -18.16
N GLN A 177 -16.74 -1.16 -18.04
CA GLN A 177 -16.22 -2.01 -16.97
C GLN A 177 -14.69 -2.12 -17.01
N ALA A 178 -14.12 -2.34 -18.19
CA ALA A 178 -12.68 -2.40 -18.39
C ALA A 178 -12.01 -1.07 -18.00
N ALA A 179 -12.62 0.07 -18.33
CA ALA A 179 -12.13 1.39 -17.95
C ALA A 179 -12.09 1.59 -16.42
N ILE A 180 -13.14 1.19 -15.70
CA ILE A 180 -13.19 1.26 -14.23
C ILE A 180 -12.12 0.36 -13.60
N VAL A 181 -11.97 -0.87 -14.09
CA VAL A 181 -10.93 -1.79 -13.62
C VAL A 181 -9.54 -1.21 -13.88
N MET A 182 -9.28 -0.67 -15.06
CA MET A 182 -8.00 0.01 -15.35
C MET A 182 -7.73 1.17 -14.41
N LEU A 183 -8.74 2.00 -14.12
CA LEU A 183 -8.62 3.12 -13.19
C LEU A 183 -8.29 2.64 -11.77
N TYR A 184 -8.96 1.58 -11.33
CA TYR A 184 -8.71 0.94 -10.03
C TYR A 184 -7.28 0.39 -9.93
N TRP A 185 -6.82 -0.34 -10.95
CA TRP A 185 -5.48 -0.89 -10.99
C TRP A 185 -4.40 0.20 -11.05
N GLY A 186 -4.63 1.27 -11.82
CA GLY A 186 -3.75 2.43 -11.87
C GLY A 186 -3.63 3.12 -10.51
N TRP A 187 -4.75 3.26 -9.80
CA TRP A 187 -4.77 3.79 -8.45
C TRP A 187 -3.99 2.90 -7.45
N LEU A 188 -4.16 1.58 -7.54
CA LEU A 188 -3.46 0.61 -6.70
C LEU A 188 -1.95 0.61 -6.96
N ALA A 189 -1.54 0.71 -8.23
CA ALA A 189 -0.14 0.85 -8.61
C ALA A 189 0.47 2.16 -8.07
N ALA A 190 -0.24 3.28 -8.18
CA ALA A 190 0.20 4.57 -7.64
C ALA A 190 0.32 4.54 -6.10
N TRP A 191 -0.60 3.87 -5.42
CA TRP A 191 -0.53 3.61 -3.97
C TRP A 191 0.73 2.82 -3.61
N TRP A 192 1.02 1.76 -4.36
CA TRP A 192 2.17 0.90 -4.11
C TRP A 192 3.50 1.65 -4.33
N LEU A 193 3.59 2.48 -5.38
CA LEU A 193 4.75 3.35 -5.60
C LEU A 193 4.94 4.37 -4.46
N ARG A 194 3.86 4.99 -3.97
CA ARG A 194 3.93 5.98 -2.89
C ARG A 194 4.30 5.38 -1.53
N ARG A 195 4.00 4.09 -1.32
CA ARG A 195 4.32 3.37 -0.08
C ARG A 195 5.71 2.76 -0.04
N ARG A 196 6.49 2.85 -1.12
CA ARG A 196 7.88 2.38 -1.07
C ARG A 196 8.60 3.14 0.06
N PRO A 197 9.14 2.43 1.06
CA PRO A 197 9.85 3.08 2.15
C PRO A 197 10.99 3.89 1.52
N ARG A 198 11.04 5.19 1.84
CA ARG A 198 12.15 6.04 1.39
C ARG A 198 13.44 5.35 1.85
N PRO A 199 14.38 5.02 0.94
CA PRO A 199 15.65 4.45 1.35
C PRO A 199 16.27 5.43 2.34
N MET A 200 16.51 4.94 3.55
CA MET A 200 17.08 5.71 4.63
C MET A 200 18.45 6.17 4.14
N LYS A 201 18.57 7.42 3.71
CA LYS A 201 19.85 8.01 3.35
C LYS A 201 20.64 8.07 4.65
N LEU A 202 21.52 7.09 4.88
CA LEU A 202 22.57 7.17 5.87
C LEU A 202 23.48 8.31 5.44
N THR A 203 23.18 9.52 5.93
CA THR A 203 24.09 10.64 5.84
C THR A 203 25.29 10.29 6.70
N ALA A 204 26.35 9.77 6.06
CA ALA A 204 27.65 9.65 6.66
C ALA A 204 28.08 11.05 7.13
N ARG A 205 28.21 11.19 8.45
CA ARG A 205 28.69 12.42 9.10
C ARG A 205 30.17 12.57 8.72
N PRO A 206 30.59 13.64 8.03
CA PRO A 206 32.00 13.86 7.77
C PRO A 206 32.72 14.10 9.10
N ALA A 207 33.79 13.35 9.33
CA ALA A 207 34.71 13.55 10.43
C ALA A 207 35.35 14.93 10.27
N ARG A 208 35.19 15.80 11.28
CA ARG A 208 35.97 17.04 11.38
C ARG A 208 37.39 16.65 11.78
N SER A 209 38.34 16.91 10.88
CA SER A 209 39.76 17.11 11.18
C SER A 209 39.99 18.52 11.70
#